data_AF-A0A7D5BZZ4-F1
#
_entry.id   AF-A0A7D5BZZ4-F1
#
_cell.length_a   1.000
_cell.length_b   1.000
_cell.length_c   1.000
_cell.angle_alpha   90.00
_cell.angle_beta   90.00
_cell.angle_gamma   90.00
#
_symmetry.space_group_name_H-M   'P 1'
#
loop_
_entity.id
_entity.type
_entity.pdbx_description
1 polymer ?
#
loop_
_entity_poly.entity_id
_entity_poly.type
_entity_poly.pdbx_seq_one_letter_code
_entity_poly.pdbx_strand_id
1 'polypeptide(L)'
;MSVDQQVGSDHQLARLLQIGVVLEEVVEARAYRHYQSLAEEDRDLEADVEALLEDAAEESAHHRERLEELVDGLDADSIPFEDIETLVEARYGRTKPEDFDGVLYDQLCNEETAYKFYDDLIDAIEASDAAFSLDRDRVLEVLTEIRDEEAEGVEEVTRIMEARE
;
A
#
# COMPACT_ATOMS: atom_id res chain seq x y z
N MET A 1 6.57 -13.36 3.54
CA MET A 1 7.67 -13.85 2.68
C MET A 1 8.74 -12.78 2.79
N SER A 2 9.95 -13.14 3.18
CA SER A 2 11.05 -12.19 3.40
C SER A 2 11.55 -11.63 2.07
N VAL A 3 11.71 -10.31 1.96
CA VAL A 3 12.40 -9.62 0.85
C VAL A 3 13.93 -9.80 1.00
N ASP A 4 14.38 -11.03 1.27
CA ASP A 4 15.78 -11.44 1.51
C ASP A 4 16.67 -11.32 0.25
N GLN A 5 16.16 -10.70 -0.81
CA GLN A 5 16.87 -10.49 -2.05
C GLN A 5 17.45 -9.07 -2.03
N GLN A 6 18.70 -8.96 -1.55
CA GLN A 6 19.49 -7.71 -1.54
C GLN A 6 19.20 -6.84 -2.77
N VAL A 7 18.79 -5.60 -2.54
CA VAL A 7 18.53 -4.61 -3.60
C VAL A 7 19.87 -4.20 -4.19
N GLY A 8 20.30 -4.88 -5.26
CA GLY A 8 21.64 -4.79 -5.82
C GLY A 8 21.77 -3.92 -7.07
N SER A 9 20.67 -3.37 -7.60
CA SER A 9 20.67 -2.54 -8.82
C SER A 9 19.43 -1.66 -8.95
N ASP A 10 19.49 -0.63 -9.80
CA ASP A 10 18.34 0.20 -10.18
C ASP A 10 17.17 -0.62 -10.70
N HIS A 11 17.42 -1.65 -11.51
CA HIS A 11 16.36 -2.53 -12.00
C HIS A 11 15.66 -3.27 -10.85
N GLN A 12 16.41 -3.71 -9.83
CA GLN A 12 15.81 -4.38 -8.67
C GLN A 12 15.02 -3.40 -7.81
N LEU A 13 15.55 -2.19 -7.58
CA LEU A 13 14.86 -1.13 -6.87
C LEU A 13 13.58 -0.71 -7.59
N ALA A 14 13.64 -0.46 -8.90
CA ALA A 14 12.49 -0.10 -9.72
C ALA A 14 11.38 -1.15 -9.66
N ARG A 15 11.74 -2.45 -9.70
CA ARG A 15 10.77 -3.53 -9.56
C ARG A 15 10.08 -3.53 -8.19
N LEU A 16 10.81 -3.25 -7.12
CA LEU A 16 10.24 -3.20 -5.78
C LEU A 16 9.33 -1.97 -5.63
N LEU A 17 9.75 -0.80 -6.12
CA LEU A 17 8.90 0.38 -6.15
C LEU A 17 7.62 0.17 -6.97
N GLN A 18 7.70 -0.52 -8.10
CA GLN A 18 6.52 -0.91 -8.91
C GLN A 18 5.59 -1.87 -8.15
N ILE A 19 6.12 -2.74 -7.28
CA ILE A 19 5.27 -3.54 -6.39
C ILE A 19 4.56 -2.65 -5.37
N GLY A 20 5.24 -1.64 -4.82
CA GLY A 20 4.63 -0.61 -3.95
C GLY A 20 3.48 0.10 -4.65
N VAL A 21 3.70 0.67 -5.84
CA VAL A 21 2.67 1.31 -6.70
C VAL A 21 1.41 0.46 -6.81
N VAL A 22 1.59 -0.84 -7.00
CA VAL A 22 0.49 -1.80 -7.16
C VAL A 22 -0.23 -2.08 -5.83
N LEU A 23 0.51 -2.18 -4.72
CA LEU A 23 -0.11 -2.33 -3.41
C LEU A 23 -1.02 -1.12 -3.11
N GLU A 24 -0.53 0.09 -3.39
CA GLU A 24 -1.31 1.32 -3.22
C GLU A 24 -2.55 1.36 -4.11
N GLU A 25 -2.42 0.99 -5.38
CA GLU A 25 -3.57 0.94 -6.28
C GLU A 25 -4.63 -0.07 -5.82
N VAL A 26 -4.21 -1.17 -5.19
CA VAL A 26 -5.12 -2.17 -4.62
C VAL A 26 -5.82 -1.62 -3.39
N VAL A 27 -5.10 -0.96 -2.49
CA VAL A 27 -5.69 -0.32 -1.29
C VAL A 27 -6.74 0.70 -1.74
N GLU A 28 -6.37 1.62 -2.63
CA GLU A 28 -7.26 2.65 -3.18
C GLU A 28 -8.51 2.05 -3.84
N ALA A 29 -8.34 1.11 -4.77
CA ALA A 29 -9.46 0.54 -5.51
C ALA A 29 -10.44 -0.21 -4.58
N ARG A 30 -9.92 -0.83 -3.52
CA ARG A 30 -10.74 -1.54 -2.53
C ARG A 30 -11.45 -0.56 -1.61
N ALA A 31 -10.78 0.48 -1.14
CA ALA A 31 -11.37 1.54 -0.33
C ALA A 31 -12.53 2.21 -1.08
N TYR A 32 -12.34 2.57 -2.35
CA TYR A 32 -13.43 3.10 -3.20
C TYR A 32 -14.59 2.12 -3.40
N ARG A 33 -14.30 0.82 -3.57
CA ARG A 33 -15.36 -0.20 -3.73
C ARG A 33 -16.17 -0.33 -2.44
N HIS A 34 -15.50 -0.34 -1.29
CA HIS A 34 -16.15 -0.42 0.01
C HIS A 34 -16.99 0.81 0.26
N TYR A 35 -16.43 2.01 0.03
CA TYR A 35 -17.15 3.29 0.12
C TYR A 35 -18.45 3.29 -0.70
N GLN A 36 -18.39 2.86 -1.97
CA GLN A 36 -19.56 2.78 -2.84
C GLN A 36 -20.61 1.76 -2.36
N SER A 37 -20.17 0.64 -1.79
CA SER A 37 -21.07 -0.43 -1.32
C SER A 37 -21.80 0.00 -0.04
N LEU A 38 -21.16 0.77 0.84
CA LEU A 38 -21.76 1.28 2.08
C LEU A 38 -22.87 2.31 1.82
N ALA A 39 -22.71 3.14 0.78
CA ALA A 39 -23.69 4.16 0.41
C ALA A 39 -25.07 3.59 0.01
N GLU A 40 -25.16 2.28 -0.28
CA GLU A 40 -26.39 1.62 -0.72
C GLU A 40 -27.23 1.04 0.43
N GLU A 41 -26.64 0.66 1.57
CA GLU A 41 -27.33 -0.20 2.56
C GLU A 41 -27.61 0.43 3.94
N ASP A 42 -26.83 1.38 4.47
CA ASP A 42 -27.11 1.96 5.81
C ASP A 42 -26.58 3.41 5.96
N ARG A 43 -27.47 4.39 6.17
CA ARG A 43 -27.16 5.84 6.14
C ARG A 43 -26.87 6.51 7.49
N ASP A 44 -27.04 5.80 8.61
CA ASP A 44 -27.04 6.44 9.94
C ASP A 44 -25.84 6.04 10.85
N LEU A 45 -24.98 5.10 10.42
CA LEU A 45 -23.81 4.58 11.15
C LEU A 45 -22.80 4.11 10.06
N GLU A 46 -21.60 4.64 9.82
CA GLU A 46 -20.64 5.36 10.63
C GLU A 46 -19.81 6.34 9.77
N ALA A 47 -19.93 7.64 10.03
CA ALA A 47 -19.10 8.67 9.39
C ALA A 47 -17.59 8.40 9.55
N ASP A 48 -17.20 7.69 10.62
CA ASP A 48 -15.81 7.33 10.88
C ASP A 48 -15.26 6.29 9.88
N VAL A 49 -16.10 5.36 9.37
CA VAL A 49 -15.68 4.40 8.33
C VAL A 49 -15.66 5.06 6.97
N GLU A 50 -16.64 5.93 6.72
CA GLU A 50 -16.68 6.69 5.49
C GLU A 50 -15.42 7.56 5.36
N ALA A 51 -15.07 8.29 6.43
CA ALA A 51 -13.84 9.07 6.50
C ALA A 51 -12.60 8.19 6.35
N LEU A 52 -12.50 7.08 7.09
CA LEU A 52 -11.38 6.14 6.97
C LEU A 52 -11.16 5.67 5.52
N LEU A 53 -12.23 5.28 4.82
CA LEU A 53 -12.12 4.76 3.46
C LEU A 53 -11.82 5.86 2.43
N GLU A 54 -12.32 7.08 2.65
CA GLU A 54 -11.96 8.25 1.83
C GLU A 54 -10.48 8.60 2.02
N ASP A 55 -10.05 8.74 3.27
CA ASP A 55 -8.68 9.07 3.64
C ASP A 55 -7.69 8.02 3.11
N ALA A 56 -7.98 6.71 3.28
CA ALA A 56 -7.13 5.64 2.76
C ALA A 56 -7.04 5.65 1.22
N ALA A 57 -8.13 5.99 0.52
CA ALA A 57 -8.10 6.08 -0.94
C ALA A 57 -7.27 7.28 -1.42
N GLU A 58 -7.40 8.44 -0.76
CA GLU A 58 -6.61 9.64 -1.08
C GLU A 58 -5.13 9.44 -0.76
N GLU A 59 -4.82 8.83 0.39
CA GLU A 59 -3.47 8.56 0.85
C GLU A 59 -2.74 7.60 -0.10
N SER A 60 -3.32 6.43 -0.40
CA SER A 60 -2.71 5.48 -1.34
C SER A 60 -2.53 6.07 -2.74
N ALA A 61 -3.45 6.92 -3.21
CA ALA A 61 -3.27 7.63 -4.48
C ALA A 61 -2.03 8.53 -4.45
N HIS A 62 -1.82 9.26 -3.35
CA HIS A 62 -0.65 10.11 -3.16
C HIS A 62 0.65 9.31 -3.00
N HIS A 63 0.62 8.19 -2.28
CA HIS A 63 1.76 7.27 -2.19
C HIS A 63 2.16 6.74 -3.55
N ARG A 64 1.18 6.32 -4.37
CA ARG A 64 1.42 5.88 -5.74
C ARG A 64 2.14 6.93 -6.56
N GLU A 65 1.67 8.18 -6.54
CA GLU A 65 2.31 9.28 -7.27
C GLU A 65 3.78 9.46 -6.84
N ARG A 66 4.06 9.43 -5.53
CA ARG A 66 5.43 9.54 -5.00
C ARG A 66 6.32 8.37 -5.42
N LEU A 67 5.78 7.15 -5.48
CA LEU A 67 6.52 5.97 -5.92
C LEU A 67 6.77 6.00 -7.44
N GLU A 68 5.80 6.44 -8.24
CA GLU A 68 5.95 6.63 -9.68
C GLU A 68 7.05 7.64 -10.00
N GLU A 69 7.15 8.74 -9.24
CA GLU A 69 8.26 9.70 -9.38
C GLU A 69 9.63 9.07 -9.12
N LEU A 70 9.73 8.16 -8.13
CA LEU A 70 10.97 7.41 -7.89
C LEU A 70 11.25 6.41 -9.02
N VAL A 71 10.23 5.72 -9.54
CA VAL A 71 10.39 4.79 -10.66
C VAL A 71 10.89 5.51 -11.91
N ASP A 72 10.32 6.67 -12.24
CA ASP A 72 10.73 7.50 -13.38
C ASP A 72 12.17 8.00 -13.29
N GLY A 73 12.69 8.12 -12.06
CA GLY A 73 14.08 8.49 -11.79
C GLY A 73 15.09 7.36 -11.93
N LEU A 74 14.64 6.11 -12.12
CA LEU A 74 15.50 4.93 -12.30
C LEU A 74 15.58 4.56 -13.78
N ASP A 75 16.79 4.27 -14.28
CA ASP A 75 17.02 3.81 -15.66
C ASP A 75 16.62 2.33 -15.82
N ALA A 76 15.33 2.03 -15.64
CA ALA A 76 14.76 0.69 -15.69
C ALA A 76 13.50 0.65 -16.56
N ASP A 77 13.37 -0.42 -17.36
CA ASP A 77 12.18 -0.65 -18.18
C ASP A 77 10.94 -0.86 -17.28
N SER A 78 9.87 -0.09 -17.50
CA SER A 78 8.60 -0.28 -16.80
C SER A 78 7.91 -1.57 -17.25
N ILE A 79 7.47 -2.42 -16.33
CA ILE A 79 6.67 -3.61 -16.67
C ILE A 79 5.20 -3.21 -16.81
N PRO A 80 4.48 -3.67 -17.85
CA PRO A 80 3.06 -3.38 -18.01
C PRO A 80 2.20 -3.94 -16.86
N PHE A 81 1.24 -3.12 -16.43
CA PHE A 81 0.27 -3.37 -15.35
C PHE A 81 -0.49 -4.71 -15.44
N GLU A 82 -0.82 -5.15 -16.66
CA GLU A 82 -1.64 -6.35 -16.92
C GLU A 82 -1.00 -7.67 -16.43
N ASP A 83 0.32 -7.71 -16.23
CA ASP A 83 1.01 -8.87 -15.63
C ASP A 83 0.98 -8.86 -14.09
N ILE A 84 0.65 -7.72 -13.48
CA ILE A 84 0.75 -7.51 -12.02
C ILE A 84 -0.61 -7.70 -11.33
N GLU A 85 -1.72 -7.26 -11.94
CA GLU A 85 -3.09 -7.44 -11.42
C GLU A 85 -3.40 -8.93 -11.15
N THR A 86 -2.97 -9.82 -12.06
CA THR A 86 -3.11 -11.28 -11.90
C THR A 86 -2.32 -11.83 -10.70
N LEU A 87 -1.15 -11.24 -10.40
CA LEU A 87 -0.29 -11.66 -9.28
C LEU A 87 -0.86 -11.24 -7.93
N VAL A 88 -1.52 -10.07 -7.87
CA VAL A 88 -2.20 -9.59 -6.67
C VAL A 88 -3.51 -10.36 -6.44
N GLU A 89 -4.36 -10.50 -7.46
CA GLU A 89 -5.63 -11.27 -7.31
C GLU A 89 -5.36 -12.71 -6.86
N ALA A 90 -4.35 -13.37 -7.44
CA ALA A 90 -3.98 -14.73 -7.07
C ALA A 90 -3.44 -14.86 -5.62
N ARG A 91 -2.90 -13.77 -5.06
CA ARG A 91 -2.25 -13.76 -3.75
C ARG A 91 -3.10 -13.18 -2.64
N TYR A 92 -4.01 -12.25 -2.96
CA TYR A 92 -4.75 -11.42 -2.00
C TYR A 92 -6.28 -11.38 -2.25
N GLY A 93 -6.79 -11.85 -3.39
CA GLY A 93 -8.21 -11.76 -3.76
C GLY A 93 -9.18 -12.72 -3.05
N ARG A 94 -8.86 -13.21 -1.85
CA ARG A 94 -9.66 -14.29 -1.21
C ARG A 94 -10.81 -13.83 -0.32
N THR A 95 -10.96 -12.55 -0.04
CA THR A 95 -11.99 -12.10 0.90
C THR A 95 -12.91 -11.13 0.19
N LYS A 96 -14.11 -11.60 -0.18
CA LYS A 96 -15.25 -10.70 -0.37
C LYS A 96 -15.81 -10.46 1.02
N PRO A 97 -15.70 -9.25 1.60
CA PRO A 97 -16.34 -8.99 2.86
C PRO A 97 -17.87 -9.05 2.69
N GLU A 98 -18.54 -9.73 3.62
CA GLU A 98 -20.00 -9.91 3.61
C GLU A 98 -20.72 -8.91 4.57
N ASP A 99 -19.95 -8.19 5.41
CA ASP A 99 -20.40 -7.20 6.39
C ASP A 99 -19.30 -6.15 6.70
N PHE A 100 -19.63 -5.14 7.53
CA PHE A 100 -18.71 -4.06 7.94
C PHE A 100 -17.45 -4.56 8.65
N ASP A 101 -17.57 -5.59 9.49
CA ASP A 101 -16.42 -6.21 10.14
C ASP A 101 -15.49 -6.84 9.10
N GLY A 102 -16.06 -7.39 8.02
CA GLY A 102 -15.33 -7.77 6.83
C GLY A 102 -14.62 -6.59 6.15
N VAL A 103 -15.25 -5.43 6.02
CA VAL A 103 -14.64 -4.22 5.40
C VAL A 103 -13.47 -3.72 6.23
N LEU A 104 -13.64 -3.56 7.54
CA LEU A 104 -12.55 -3.10 8.43
C LEU A 104 -11.42 -4.12 8.50
N TYR A 105 -11.73 -5.41 8.59
CA TYR A 105 -10.71 -6.45 8.56
C TYR A 105 -9.94 -6.45 7.23
N ASP A 106 -10.65 -6.21 6.13
CA ASP A 106 -10.05 -6.12 4.82
C ASP A 106 -9.13 -4.90 4.68
N GLN A 107 -9.58 -3.73 5.16
CA GLN A 107 -8.76 -2.52 5.19
C GLN A 107 -7.51 -2.74 6.03
N LEU A 108 -7.67 -3.21 7.27
CA LEU A 108 -6.55 -3.52 8.17
C LEU A 108 -5.52 -4.44 7.51
N CYS A 109 -5.98 -5.45 6.77
CA CYS A 109 -5.10 -6.39 6.07
C CYS A 109 -4.30 -5.72 4.94
N ASN A 110 -4.91 -4.77 4.22
CA ASN A 110 -4.25 -4.02 3.15
C ASN A 110 -3.17 -3.10 3.73
N GLU A 111 -3.52 -2.27 4.72
CA GLU A 111 -2.60 -1.35 5.44
C GLU A 111 -1.42 -2.13 6.04
N GLU A 112 -1.69 -3.22 6.78
CA GLU A 112 -0.61 -4.04 7.36
C GLU A 112 0.32 -4.67 6.31
N THR A 113 -0.21 -4.95 5.12
CA THR A 113 0.57 -5.55 4.04
C THR A 113 1.49 -4.52 3.39
N ALA A 114 0.98 -3.31 3.14
CA ALA A 114 1.77 -2.19 2.63
C ALA A 114 2.82 -1.73 3.66
N TYR A 115 2.44 -1.51 4.93
CA TYR A 115 3.37 -1.24 6.03
C TYR A 115 4.54 -2.22 6.08
N LYS A 116 4.26 -3.54 6.12
CA LYS A 116 5.32 -4.58 6.19
C LYS A 116 6.19 -4.58 4.94
N PHE A 117 5.59 -4.31 3.78
CA PHE A 117 6.34 -4.23 2.53
C PHE A 117 7.34 -3.08 2.55
N TYR A 118 6.94 -1.90 3.00
CA TYR A 118 7.84 -0.74 3.08
C TYR A 118 8.91 -0.91 4.16
N ASP A 119 8.56 -1.47 5.32
CA ASP A 119 9.53 -1.81 6.37
C ASP A 119 10.62 -2.75 5.84
N ASP A 120 10.23 -3.85 5.18
CA ASP A 120 11.16 -4.80 4.56
C ASP A 120 12.00 -4.15 3.43
N LEU A 121 11.40 -3.25 2.63
CA LEU A 121 12.09 -2.56 1.54
C LEU A 121 13.15 -1.58 2.05
N ILE A 122 12.81 -0.79 3.08
CA ILE A 122 13.72 0.14 3.74
C ILE A 122 14.93 -0.64 4.28
N ASP A 123 14.68 -1.70 5.05
CA ASP A 123 15.72 -2.58 5.60
C ASP A 123 16.64 -3.12 4.49
N ALA A 124 16.06 -3.54 3.36
CA ALA A 124 16.81 -4.08 2.24
C ALA A 124 17.66 -3.03 1.50
N ILE A 125 17.22 -1.78 1.44
CA ILE A 125 17.97 -0.65 0.86
C ILE A 125 19.10 -0.21 1.80
N GLU A 126 18.83 -0.09 3.09
CA GLU A 126 19.83 0.26 4.10
C GLU A 126 20.96 -0.78 4.18
N ALA A 127 20.62 -2.06 4.08
CA ALA A 127 21.58 -3.16 4.06
C ALA A 127 22.36 -3.29 2.73
N SER A 128 22.00 -2.53 1.69
CA SER A 128 22.64 -2.61 0.38
C SER A 128 23.86 -1.71 0.26
N ASP A 129 24.93 -2.20 -0.37
CA ASP A 129 26.09 -1.41 -0.79
C ASP A 129 25.98 -0.92 -2.25
N ALA A 130 24.84 -1.14 -2.91
CA ALA A 130 24.65 -0.77 -4.31
C ALA A 130 24.59 0.76 -4.51
N ALA A 131 25.18 1.22 -5.62
CA ALA A 131 25.01 2.58 -6.10
C ALA A 131 23.76 2.64 -6.97
N PHE A 132 22.78 3.44 -6.55
CA PHE A 132 21.57 3.72 -7.32
C PHE A 132 21.75 5.00 -8.15
N SER A 133 21.01 5.12 -9.24
CA SER A 133 20.94 6.38 -10.00
C SER A 133 20.24 7.49 -9.22
N LEU A 134 19.37 7.12 -8.29
CA LEU A 134 18.73 8.02 -7.34
C LEU A 134 19.57 8.25 -6.08
N ASP A 135 19.35 9.41 -5.46
CA ASP A 135 19.88 9.69 -4.14
C ASP A 135 19.24 8.76 -3.10
N ARG A 136 20.06 7.97 -2.41
CA ARG A 136 19.59 6.96 -1.45
C ARG A 136 18.83 7.59 -0.29
N ASP A 137 19.32 8.72 0.23
CA ASP A 137 18.70 9.38 1.37
C ASP A 137 17.30 9.88 0.99
N ARG A 138 17.13 10.41 -0.24
CA ARG A 138 15.81 10.78 -0.77
C ARG A 138 14.87 9.60 -0.92
N VAL A 139 15.35 8.45 -1.41
CA VAL A 139 14.52 7.23 -1.54
C VAL A 139 14.06 6.77 -0.15
N LEU A 140 14.98 6.69 0.81
CA LEU A 140 14.67 6.27 2.18
C LEU A 140 13.71 7.24 2.89
N GLU A 141 13.87 8.56 2.68
CA GLU A 141 12.96 9.57 3.20
C GLU A 141 11.53 9.32 2.70
N VAL A 142 11.34 9.18 1.39
CA VAL A 142 10.00 8.96 0.80
C VAL A 142 9.36 7.67 1.31
N LEU A 143 10.12 6.56 1.31
CA LEU A 143 9.61 5.27 1.76
C LEU A 143 9.31 5.25 3.27
N THR A 144 10.11 5.95 4.07
CA THR A 144 9.89 6.07 5.51
C THR A 144 8.62 6.84 5.82
N GLU A 145 8.39 7.96 5.12
CA GLU A 145 7.15 8.73 5.25
C GLU A 145 5.93 7.87 4.88
N ILE A 146 5.99 7.13 3.77
CA ILE A 146 4.90 6.22 3.37
C ILE A 146 4.68 5.13 4.44
N ARG A 147 5.74 4.46 4.91
CA ARG A 147 5.62 3.44 5.97
C ARG A 147 4.98 4.00 7.25
N ASP A 148 5.33 5.23 7.63
CA ASP A 148 4.80 5.85 8.84
C ASP A 148 3.31 6.22 8.66
N GLU A 149 2.92 6.72 7.49
CA GLU A 149 1.52 6.96 7.09
C GLU A 149 0.70 5.65 7.14
N GLU A 150 1.21 4.56 6.55
CA GLU A 150 0.59 3.22 6.61
C GLU A 150 0.46 2.68 8.04
N ALA A 151 1.43 2.96 8.91
CA ALA A 151 1.34 2.59 10.32
C ALA A 151 0.23 3.36 11.05
N GLU A 152 0.05 4.64 10.73
CA GLU A 152 -1.05 5.47 11.23
C GLU A 152 -2.40 4.92 10.73
N GLY A 153 -2.49 4.50 9.47
CA GLY A 153 -3.65 3.82 8.88
C GLY A 153 -4.03 2.55 9.66
N VAL A 154 -3.07 1.65 9.93
CA VAL A 154 -3.27 0.45 10.76
C VAL A 154 -3.81 0.80 12.15
N GLU A 155 -3.24 1.81 12.81
CA GLU A 155 -3.69 2.27 14.13
C GLU A 155 -5.11 2.82 14.09
N GLU A 156 -5.48 3.54 13.04
CA GLU A 156 -6.80 4.10 12.87
C GLU A 156 -7.87 3.02 12.66
N VAL A 157 -7.63 2.05 11.76
CA VAL A 157 -8.56 0.94 11.55
C VAL A 157 -8.76 0.15 12.85
N THR A 158 -7.66 -0.14 13.56
CA THR A 158 -7.69 -0.86 14.84
C THR A 158 -8.53 -0.11 15.87
N ARG A 159 -8.37 1.21 15.99
CA ARG A 159 -9.13 2.06 16.92
C ARG A 159 -10.62 2.03 16.61
N ILE A 160 -10.99 2.06 15.32
CA ILE A 160 -12.39 1.99 14.89
C ILE A 160 -12.99 0.62 15.20
N MET A 161 -12.23 -0.47 15.00
CA MET A 161 -12.64 -1.83 15.36
C MET A 161 -12.85 -1.98 16.88
N GLU A 162 -11.92 -1.50 17.71
CA GLU A 162 -12.02 -1.54 19.17
C GLU A 162 -13.19 -0.73 19.72
N ALA A 163 -13.55 0.38 19.08
CA ALA A 163 -14.69 1.20 19.48
C ALA A 163 -16.05 0.50 19.27
N ARG A 164 -16.09 -0.58 18.50
CA ARG A 164 -17.30 -1.35 18.17
C ARG A 164 -17.49 -2.62 18.99
N GLU A 165 -16.45 -3.09 19.69
CA GLU A 165 -16.48 -4.28 20.57
C GLU A 165 -17.17 -4.00 21.92
#